data_AF-A0A8H8S6C5-F1
#
_entry.id   AF-A0A8H8S6C5-F1
#
_cell.length_a   1.000
_cell.length_b   1.000
_cell.length_c   1.000
_cell.angle_alpha   90.00
_cell.angle_beta   90.00
_cell.angle_gamma   90.00
#
_symmetry.space_group_name_H-M   'P 1'
#
loop_
_entity.id
_entity.type
_entity.pdbx_description
1 polymer ?
#
loop_
_entity_poly.entity_id
_entity_poly.type
_entity_poly.pdbx_seq_one_letter_code
_entity_poly.pdbx_strand_id
1 'polypeptide(L)'
;MSSTTDKQVPQSVQSTNDKQRKYGAFQNELYRAGMFHNRLPVVTTDPNKLEEQAKSILKSTAFNYVAGGAGERATMDANRLAFRQ
;
A
#
# COMPACT_ATOMS: atom_id res chain seq x y z
N MET A 1 -16.08 -2.92 22.96
CA MET A 1 -15.51 -1.60 22.66
C MET A 1 -14.79 -1.71 21.33
N SER A 2 -15.45 -1.32 20.24
CA SER A 2 -14.91 -1.43 18.88
C SER A 2 -14.29 -0.09 18.53
N SER A 3 -12.97 -0.01 18.60
CA SER A 3 -12.22 1.18 18.18
C SER A 3 -12.34 1.30 16.66
N THR A 4 -13.22 2.18 16.19
CA THR A 4 -13.25 2.64 14.80
C THR A 4 -11.89 3.26 14.52
N THR A 5 -11.03 2.53 13.80
CA THR A 5 -9.76 3.07 13.30
C THR A 5 -10.08 4.21 12.35
N ASP A 6 -9.96 5.44 12.83
CA ASP A 6 -9.97 6.66 12.02
C ASP A 6 -8.84 6.55 11.00
N LYS A 7 -9.20 6.16 9.76
CA LYS A 7 -8.30 6.22 8.61
C LYS A 7 -8.22 7.68 8.16
N GLN A 8 -7.58 8.52 8.98
CA GLN A 8 -7.25 9.88 8.58
C GLN A 8 -6.33 9.81 7.35
N VAL A 9 -6.83 10.31 6.23
CA VAL A 9 -6.05 10.44 5.00
C VAL A 9 -5.05 11.57 5.19
N PRO A 10 -3.79 11.42 4.76
CA PRO A 10 -2.76 12.44 4.95
C PRO A 10 -3.16 13.78 4.36
N GLN A 11 -2.98 14.87 5.10
CA GLN A 11 -3.31 16.23 4.63
C GLN A 11 -2.57 16.59 3.33
N SER A 12 -1.38 16.04 3.10
CA SER A 12 -0.60 16.23 1.87
C SER A 12 -1.25 15.63 0.61
N VAL A 13 -2.23 14.73 0.78
CA VAL A 13 -2.98 14.06 -0.29
C VAL A 13 -4.39 14.66 -0.45
N GLN A 14 -4.87 15.42 0.53
CA GLN A 14 -6.27 15.85 0.67
C GLN A 14 -6.65 17.09 -0.16
N SER A 15 -5.73 17.68 -0.94
CA SER A 15 -6.04 18.87 -1.73
C SER A 15 -7.13 18.59 -2.77
N THR A 16 -8.19 19.41 -2.78
CA THR A 16 -9.33 19.33 -3.72
C THR A 16 -8.96 19.86 -5.11
N ASN A 17 -7.82 20.55 -5.24
CA ASN A 17 -7.28 21.03 -6.49
C ASN A 17 -6.13 20.12 -6.95
N ASP A 18 -6.37 19.33 -8.00
CA ASP A 18 -5.42 18.34 -8.51
C ASP A 18 -4.06 18.93 -8.89
N LYS A 19 -4.01 20.20 -9.31
CA LYS A 19 -2.75 20.89 -9.67
C LYS A 19 -1.83 21.15 -8.46
N GLN A 20 -2.35 21.05 -7.23
CA GLN A 20 -1.63 21.36 -6.00
C GLN A 20 -1.30 20.14 -5.14
N ARG A 21 -1.74 18.93 -5.50
CA ARG A 21 -1.43 17.72 -4.72
C ARG A 21 0.06 17.40 -4.79
N LYS A 22 0.70 17.34 -3.62
CA LYS A 22 2.12 16.98 -3.47
C LYS A 22 2.22 15.60 -2.85
N TYR A 23 1.99 14.55 -3.63
CA TYR A 23 2.00 13.16 -3.15
C TYR A 23 3.30 12.79 -2.41
N GLY A 24 4.45 13.26 -2.89
CA GLY A 24 5.75 13.01 -2.25
C GLY A 24 5.88 13.61 -0.84
N ALA A 25 5.10 14.64 -0.49
CA ALA A 25 5.16 15.24 0.85
C ALA A 25 4.64 14.31 1.95
N PHE A 26 3.92 13.23 1.60
CA PHE A 26 3.45 12.24 2.57
C PHE A 26 4.59 11.57 3.34
N GLN A 27 5.78 11.44 2.73
CA GLN A 27 6.95 10.86 3.41
C GLN A 27 7.33 11.63 4.69
N ASN A 28 7.11 12.95 4.72
CA ASN A 28 7.44 13.79 5.87
C ASN A 28 6.55 13.44 7.07
N GLU A 29 5.28 13.10 6.82
CA GLU A 29 4.36 12.65 7.86
C GLU A 29 4.82 11.32 8.44
N LEU A 30 5.25 10.39 7.58
CA LEU A 30 5.75 9.08 8.00
C LEU A 30 7.00 9.21 8.86
N TYR A 31 7.97 10.00 8.44
CA TYR A 31 9.19 10.24 9.20
C TYR A 31 8.91 10.96 10.53
N ARG A 32 8.04 11.97 10.52
CA ARG A 32 7.65 12.68 11.76
C ARG A 32 6.95 11.73 12.74
N ALA A 33 6.05 10.88 12.26
CA ALA A 33 5.38 9.88 13.09
C ALA A 33 6.36 8.86 13.67
N GLY A 34 7.30 8.37 12.88
CA GLY A 34 8.35 7.46 13.35
C GLY A 34 9.29 8.12 14.37
N MET A 35 9.76 9.33 14.09
CA MET A 35 10.75 10.04 14.91
C MET A 35 10.18 10.54 16.24
N PHE A 36 8.99 11.17 16.24
CA PHE A 36 8.44 11.82 17.43
C PHE A 36 7.42 10.97 18.18
N HIS A 37 6.79 10.01 17.51
CA HIS A 37 5.72 9.19 18.10
C HIS A 37 6.04 7.70 18.09
N ASN A 38 7.24 7.29 17.65
CA ASN A 38 7.65 5.90 17.49
C ASN A 38 6.61 5.04 16.75
N ARG A 39 5.91 5.67 15.80
CA ARG A 39 4.81 5.05 15.04
C ARG A 39 5.30 4.70 13.64
N LEU A 40 5.49 3.42 13.40
CA LEU A 40 5.84 2.87 12.10
C LEU A 40 4.58 2.54 11.28
N PRO A 41 4.67 2.55 9.93
CA PRO A 41 3.53 2.17 9.10
C PRO A 41 3.21 0.69 9.28
N VAL A 42 1.92 0.38 9.35
CA VAL A 42 1.42 -1.00 9.51
C VAL A 42 1.64 -1.81 8.24
N VAL A 43 1.59 -1.15 7.08
CA VAL A 43 1.83 -1.76 5.77
C VAL A 43 3.26 -1.44 5.34
N THR A 44 3.94 -2.42 4.75
CA THR A 44 5.28 -2.27 4.19
C THR A 44 5.34 -1.12 3.18
N THR A 45 6.42 -0.36 3.22
CA THR A 45 6.72 0.69 2.24
C THR A 45 7.43 0.15 1.00
N ASP A 46 7.77 -1.14 0.97
CA ASP A 46 8.31 -1.83 -0.20
C ASP A 46 7.16 -2.44 -1.02
N PRO A 47 6.89 -1.92 -2.24
CA PRO A 47 5.78 -2.41 -3.06
C PRO A 47 5.91 -3.87 -3.48
N ASN A 48 7.14 -4.43 -3.49
CA ASN A 48 7.35 -5.84 -3.84
C ASN A 48 7.01 -6.80 -2.69
N LYS A 49 6.85 -6.30 -1.47
CA LYS A 49 6.55 -7.10 -0.27
C LYS A 49 5.09 -7.05 0.17
N LEU A 50 4.25 -6.27 -0.51
CA LEU A 50 2.83 -6.14 -0.20
C LEU A 50 2.09 -7.48 -0.32
N GLU A 51 2.42 -8.27 -1.33
CA GLU A 51 1.79 -9.58 -1.57
C GLU A 51 2.11 -10.57 -0.44
N GLU A 52 3.38 -10.65 -0.03
CA GLU A 52 3.83 -11.51 1.08
C GLU A 52 3.19 -11.09 2.41
N GLN A 53 3.16 -9.79 2.70
CA GLN A 53 2.49 -9.29 3.90
C GLN A 53 0.99 -9.63 3.88
N ALA A 54 0.31 -9.43 2.75
CA ALA A 54 -1.12 -9.76 2.61
C ALA A 54 -1.37 -11.27 2.80
N LYS A 55 -0.50 -12.13 2.23
CA LYS A 55 -0.57 -13.59 2.39
C LYS A 55 -0.48 -14.04 3.85
N SER A 56 0.28 -13.32 4.67
CA SER A 56 0.44 -13.64 6.10
C SER A 56 -0.78 -13.29 6.97
N ILE A 57 -1.68 -12.42 6.49
CA ILE A 57 -2.81 -11.87 7.28
C ILE A 57 -4.16 -12.38 6.75
N LEU A 58 -4.32 -12.53 5.43
CA LEU A 58 -5.59 -12.88 4.80
C LEU A 58 -5.90 -14.37 4.91
N LYS A 59 -7.21 -14.70 4.94
CA LYS A 59 -7.67 -16.07 4.72
C LYS A 59 -7.23 -16.53 3.33
N SER A 60 -6.87 -17.81 3.21
CA SER A 60 -6.38 -18.40 1.95
C SER A 60 -7.31 -18.16 0.76
N THR A 61 -8.63 -18.28 0.95
CA THR A 61 -9.63 -18.03 -0.11
C THR A 61 -9.63 -16.59 -0.59
N ALA A 62 -9.58 -15.62 0.35
CA ALA A 62 -9.55 -14.21 0.03
C ALA A 62 -8.22 -13.83 -0.66
N PHE A 63 -7.09 -14.32 -0.15
CA PHE A 63 -5.79 -14.10 -0.76
C PHE A 63 -5.74 -14.67 -2.19
N ASN A 64 -6.13 -15.93 -2.37
CA ASN A 64 -6.08 -16.59 -3.68
C ASN A 64 -7.01 -15.93 -4.71
N TYR A 65 -8.15 -15.39 -4.28
CA TYR A 65 -9.03 -14.64 -5.17
C TYR A 65 -8.38 -13.34 -5.68
N VAL A 66 -7.70 -12.60 -4.80
CA VAL A 66 -7.07 -11.32 -5.14
C VAL A 66 -5.74 -11.51 -5.89
N ALA A 67 -4.91 -12.46 -5.46
CA ALA A 67 -3.59 -12.73 -6.05
C ALA A 67 -3.65 -13.61 -7.31
N GLY A 68 -4.79 -14.25 -7.55
CA GLY A 68 -5.01 -15.12 -8.71
C GLY A 68 -5.00 -14.36 -10.04
N GLY A 69 -4.88 -15.12 -11.12
CA GLY A 69 -5.03 -14.64 -12.49
C GLY A 69 -5.46 -15.78 -13.40
N ALA A 70 -5.71 -15.47 -14.68
CA ALA A 70 -6.17 -16.46 -15.63
C ALA A 70 -5.04 -17.44 -16.01
N GLY A 71 -5.37 -18.74 -16.06
CA GLY A 71 -4.45 -19.81 -16.46
C GLY A 71 -3.17 -19.84 -15.63
N GLU A 72 -2.03 -19.99 -16.29
CA GLU A 72 -0.70 -20.03 -15.66
C GLU A 72 -0.20 -18.65 -15.17
N ARG A 73 -0.98 -17.57 -15.36
CA ARG A 73 -0.64 -16.18 -15.01
C ARG A 73 0.53 -15.57 -15.80
N ALA A 74 0.92 -16.17 -16.93
CA ALA A 74 1.98 -15.66 -17.81
C ALA A 74 1.79 -14.17 -18.20
N THR A 75 0.56 -13.72 -18.44
CA THR A 75 0.28 -12.31 -18.74
C THR A 75 0.54 -11.38 -17.56
N MET A 76 0.31 -11.83 -16.32
CA MET A 76 0.61 -11.03 -15.13
C MET A 76 2.13 -10.84 -14.98
N ASP A 77 2.90 -11.90 -15.22
CA ASP A 77 4.36 -11.84 -15.19
C ASP A 77 4.90 -10.93 -16.30
N ALA A 78 4.35 -11.04 -17.51
CA ALA A 78 4.68 -10.16 -18.63
C ALA A 78 4.41 -8.68 -18.33
N ASN A 79 3.28 -8.35 -17.68
CA ASN A 79 2.95 -6.99 -17.28
C ASN A 79 4.00 -6.40 -16.32
N ARG A 80 4.48 -7.18 -15.35
CA ARG A 80 5.53 -6.74 -14.43
C ARG A 80 6.87 -6.59 -15.14
N LEU A 81 7.18 -7.50 -16.07
CA LEU A 81 8.42 -7.48 -16.83
C LEU A 81 8.50 -6.25 -17.75
N ALA A 82 7.38 -5.82 -18.33
CA ALA A 82 7.33 -4.68 -19.26
C ALA A 82 7.81 -3.34 -18.66
N PHE A 83 7.80 -3.18 -17.33
CA PHE A 83 8.34 -1.98 -16.67
C PHE A 83 9.85 -2.04 -16.42
N ARG A 84 10.51 -3.17 -16.72
CA ARG A 84 11.95 -3.40 -16.54
C ARG A 84 12.70 -3.55 -17.88
N GLN A 85 11.99 -3.38 -18.99
CA GLN A 85 12.54 -3.34 -20.35
C GLN A 85 12.66 -1.88 -20.78
#